data_AF-A0A849TEF9-F1
#
_entry.id   AF-A0A849TEF9-F1
#
_cell.length_a   1.000
_cell.length_b   1.000
_cell.length_c   1.000
_cell.angle_alpha   90.00
_cell.angle_beta   90.00
_cell.angle_gamma   90.00
#
_symmetry.space_group_name_H-M   'P 1'
#
loop_
_entity.id
_entity.type
_entity.pdbx_description
1 polymer ?
#
loop_
_entity_poly.entity_id
_entity_poly.type
_entity_poly.pdbx_seq_one_letter_code
_entity_poly.pdbx_strand_id
1 'polypeptide(L)' 'MQTLNIATYNIHKGFSQFNRRLVVHELRDRLHELNADIVFLQEVQGEHARHAQHHHHYPAAPQHEFIAEKIWPH' A
#
# COMPACT_ATOMS: atom_id res chain seq x y z
N MET A 1 -24.67 13.69 12.59
CA MET A 1 -23.20 13.82 12.50
C MET A 1 -22.73 12.86 11.43
N GLN A 2 -21.81 13.27 10.55
CA GLN A 2 -21.15 12.32 9.65
C GLN A 2 -20.10 11.55 10.45
N THR A 3 -20.09 10.23 10.31
CA THR A 3 -19.05 9.36 10.88
C THR A 3 -17.86 9.36 9.93
N LEU A 4 -16.65 9.53 10.46
CA LEU A 4 -15.41 9.46 9.69
C LEU A 4 -14.63 8.20 10.09
N ASN A 5 -14.38 7.33 9.13
CA ASN A 5 -13.64 6.09 9.30
C ASN A 5 -12.17 6.30 8.96
N ILE A 6 -11.29 6.13 9.94
CA ILE A 6 -9.85 6.33 9.78
C ILE A 6 -9.13 5.02 10.04
N ALA A 7 -8.25 4.62 9.12
CA ALA A 7 -7.38 3.45 9.27
C ALA A 7 -5.91 3.88 9.29
N THR A 8 -5.09 3.11 10.02
CA THR A 8 -3.63 3.23 9.99
C THR A 8 -3.03 1.84 9.84
N TYR A 9 -2.05 1.69 8.93
CA TYR A 9 -1.47 0.40 8.63
C TYR A 9 0.00 0.49 8.24
N ASN A 10 0.84 -0.33 8.86
CA ASN A 10 2.24 -0.47 8.48
C ASN A 10 2.34 -1.54 7.39
N ILE A 11 2.76 -1.14 6.19
CA ILE A 11 2.78 -2.03 5.02
C ILE A 11 4.05 -2.87 4.91
N HIS A 12 5.01 -2.70 5.83
CA HIS A 12 6.29 -3.38 5.84
C HIS A 12 6.98 -3.38 4.47
N LYS A 13 7.05 -2.19 3.84
CA LYS A 13 7.63 -1.97 2.50
C LYS A 13 6.91 -2.74 1.38
N GLY A 14 5.71 -3.24 1.62
CA GLY A 14 4.93 -4.06 0.69
C GLY A 14 5.28 -5.56 0.72
N PHE A 15 5.95 -6.04 1.78
CA PHE A 15 6.35 -7.44 1.93
C PHE A 15 5.69 -8.11 3.14
N SER A 16 5.57 -9.44 3.07
CA SER A 16 5.25 -10.24 4.26
C SER A 16 6.34 -10.08 5.32
N GLN A 17 6.02 -10.46 6.57
CA GLN A 17 6.98 -10.55 7.66
C GLN A 17 8.31 -11.17 7.21
N PHE A 18 9.42 -10.58 7.66
CA PHE A 18 10.80 -10.94 7.28
C PHE A 18 11.14 -10.75 5.77
N ASN A 19 10.44 -9.88 5.06
CA ASN A 19 10.68 -9.56 3.63
C ASN A 19 10.63 -10.76 2.67
N ARG A 20 9.88 -11.83 3.01
CA ARG A 20 9.91 -13.11 2.28
C ARG A 20 9.13 -13.11 0.96
N ARG A 21 8.01 -12.40 0.89
CA ARG A 21 7.09 -12.37 -0.26
C ARG A 21 6.61 -10.95 -0.51
N LEU A 22 6.55 -10.54 -1.78
CA LEU A 22 5.87 -9.30 -2.18
C LEU A 22 4.35 -9.46 -2.00
N VAL A 23 3.72 -8.61 -1.19
CA VAL A 23 2.28 -8.68 -0.84
C VAL A 23 1.54 -7.37 -1.11
N VAL A 24 2.19 -6.36 -1.70
CA VAL A 24 1.62 -5.02 -1.91
C VAL A 24 0.30 -5.02 -2.72
N HIS A 25 0.12 -5.97 -3.64
CA HIS A 25 -1.14 -6.14 -4.40
C HIS A 25 -2.28 -6.64 -3.50
N GLU A 26 -2.03 -7.71 -2.75
CA GLU A 26 -2.99 -8.26 -1.78
C GLU A 26 -3.35 -7.21 -0.71
N LEU A 27 -2.35 -6.46 -0.27
CA LEU A 27 -2.51 -5.37 0.70
C LEU A 27 -3.41 -4.25 0.16
N ARG A 28 -3.25 -3.85 -1.11
CA ARG A 28 -4.14 -2.88 -1.77
C ARG A 28 -5.59 -3.37 -1.74
N ASP A 29 -5.83 -4.61 -2.18
CA ASP A 29 -7.18 -5.17 -2.25
C ASP A 29 -7.85 -5.18 -0.86
N ARG A 30 -7.10 -5.58 0.18
CA ARG A 30 -7.61 -5.57 1.57
C ARG A 30 -7.85 -4.17 2.11
N LEU A 31 -7.00 -3.20 1.77
CA LEU A 31 -7.23 -1.82 2.17
C LEU A 31 -8.50 -1.25 1.51
N HIS A 32 -8.77 -1.62 0.25
CA HIS A 32 -9.99 -1.21 -0.45
C HIS A 32 -11.26 -1.77 0.21
N GLU A 33 -11.18 -2.96 0.81
CA GLU A 33 -12.29 -3.59 1.55
C GLU A 33 -12.61 -2.92 2.91
N LEU A 34 -11.70 -2.12 3.49
CA LEU A 34 -11.89 -1.50 4.81
C LEU A 34 -12.96 -0.40 4.82
N ASN A 35 -13.33 0.15 3.66
CA ASN A 35 -14.26 1.29 3.54
C ASN A 35 -13.87 2.47 4.46
N ALA A 36 -12.56 2.73 4.58
CA ALA A 36 -12.03 3.86 5.32
C ALA A 36 -12.05 5.14 4.47
N ASP A 37 -12.43 6.26 5.07
CA ASP A 37 -12.40 7.57 4.41
C ASP A 37 -10.96 8.11 4.31
N ILE A 38 -10.13 7.81 5.33
CA ILE A 38 -8.73 8.22 5.42
C ILE A 38 -7.87 7.02 5.81
N VAL A 39 -6.77 6.80 5.09
CA VAL A 39 -5.79 5.75 5.37
C VAL A 39 -4.40 6.35 5.57
N PHE A 40 -3.77 6.05 6.71
CA PHE A 40 -2.37 6.35 6.97
C PHE A 40 -1.51 5.11 6.77
N LEU A 41 -0.45 5.23 5.97
CA LEU A 41 0.48 4.13 5.69
C LEU A 41 1.86 4.39 6.30
N GLN A 42 2.52 3.36 6.83
CA GLN A 42 3.90 3.42 7.32
C GLN A 42 4.81 2.47 6.55
N GLU A 43 6.12 2.78 6.53
CA GLU A 43 7.16 2.06 5.78
C GLU A 43 6.96 2.07 4.25
N VAL A 44 6.22 3.05 3.73
CA VAL A 44 5.99 3.26 2.30
C VAL A 44 7.30 3.51 1.56
N GLN A 45 7.48 2.86 0.41
CA GLN A 45 8.60 3.06 -0.51
C GLN A 45 8.17 3.87 -1.75
N GLY A 46 9.06 4.74 -2.24
CA GLY A 46 8.89 5.47 -3.51
C GLY A 46 9.42 4.69 -4.71
N GLU A 47 9.38 5.30 -5.90
CA GLU A 47 9.77 4.71 -7.19
C GLU A 47 11.21 4.17 -7.26
N HIS A 48 12.13 4.68 -6.44
CA HIS A 48 13.57 4.36 -6.53
C HIS A 48 14.03 3.23 -5.59
N ALA A 49 13.17 2.27 -5.27
CA ALA A 49 13.57 1.13 -4.44
C ALA A 49 14.31 0.06 -5.28
N ARG A 50 15.50 -0.36 -4.84
CA ARG A 50 16.32 -1.44 -5.44
C ARG A 50 15.57 -2.77 -5.65
N HIS A 51 14.41 -2.95 -5.00
CA HIS A 51 13.60 -4.17 -5.09
C HIS A 51 12.86 -4.33 -6.43
N ALA A 52 12.63 -3.25 -7.19
CA ALA A 52 12.05 -3.32 -8.54
C ALA A 52 12.91 -4.17 -9.50
N GLN A 53 14.22 -4.28 -9.23
CA GLN A 53 15.14 -5.09 -10.04
C GLN A 53 15.01 -6.59 -9.80
N HIS A 54 14.46 -7.01 -8.64
CA HIS A 54 14.45 -8.41 -8.21
C HIS A 54 13.04 -9.03 -8.18
N HIS A 55 11.98 -8.21 -8.28
CA HIS A 55 10.60 -8.67 -8.26
C HIS A 55 9.84 -8.17 -9.49
N HIS A 56 9.54 -9.08 -10.43
CA HIS A 56 8.83 -8.80 -11.68
C HIS A 56 7.48 -8.08 -11.51
N HIS A 57 6.80 -8.28 -10.39
CA HIS A 57 5.49 -7.68 -10.10
C HIS A 57 5.56 -6.51 -9.12
N TYR A 58 6.73 -5.91 -8.92
CA TYR A 58 6.82 -4.70 -8.10
C TYR A 58 6.02 -3.56 -8.78
N PRO A 59 5.25 -2.74 -8.02
CA PRO A 59 4.52 -1.63 -8.60
C PRO A 59 5.45 -0.67 -9.35
N ALA A 60 5.03 -0.24 -10.53
CA ALA A 60 5.77 0.75 -11.32
C ALA A 60 5.67 2.15 -10.71
N ALA A 61 4.49 2.50 -10.18
CA ALA A 61 4.24 3.76 -9.47
C ALA A 61 4.71 3.69 -8.00
N PRO A 62 4.91 4.84 -7.32
CA PRO A 62 5.14 4.89 -5.88
C PRO A 62 4.06 4.12 -5.12
N GLN A 63 4.42 3.44 -4.02
CA GLN A 63 3.50 2.53 -3.34
C GLN A 63 2.23 3.22 -2.83
N HIS A 64 2.32 4.48 -2.41
CA HIS A 64 1.15 5.24 -1.97
C HIS A 64 0.17 5.52 -3.12
N GLU A 65 0.66 5.91 -4.29
CA GLU A 65 -0.16 6.12 -5.49
C GLU A 65 -0.78 4.81 -5.94
N PHE A 66 0.02 3.73 -6.01
CA PHE A 66 -0.46 2.40 -6.38
C PHE A 66 -1.58 1.88 -5.46
N ILE A 67 -1.44 2.09 -4.14
CA ILE A 67 -2.45 1.68 -3.15
C ILE A 67 -3.68 2.59 -3.22
N ALA A 68 -3.49 3.89 -3.42
CA ALA A 68 -4.56 4.88 -3.43
C ALA A 68 -5.44 4.79 -4.70
N GLU A 69 -4.84 4.32 -5.81
CA GLU A 69 -5.44 4.26 -7.13
C GLU A 69 -6.88 3.70 -7.11
N LYS A 70 -7.81 4.49 -7.68
CA LYS A 70 -9.26 4.26 -7.84
C LYS A 70 -10.15 4.60 -6.65
N ILE A 71 -9.64 4.57 -5.41
CA ILE A 71 -10.49 4.71 -4.21
C ILE A 71 -10.29 6.07 -3.54
N TRP A 72 -9.03 6.47 -3.34
CA TRP A 72 -8.71 7.70 -2.61
C TRP A 72 -8.06 8.73 -3.53
N PRO A 73 -8.40 10.02 -3.38
CA PRO A 73 -7.62 11.09 -3.98
C PRO A 73 -6.21 11.07 -3.39
N HIS A 74 -5.19 11.19 -4.25
CA HIS A 74 -3.78 11.15 -3.89
C HIS A 74 -2.99 12.15 -4.73
#